data_AF-A0A5J4U8Z4-F1
#
_entry.id   AF-A0A5J4U8Z4-F1
#
_cell.length_a   1.000
_cell.length_b   1.000
_cell.length_c   1.000
_cell.angle_alpha   90.00
_cell.angle_beta   90.00
_cell.angle_gamma   90.00
#
_symmetry.space_group_name_H-M   'P 1'
#
loop_
_entity.id
_entity.type
_entity.pdbx_description
1 polymer ?
#
loop_
_entity_poly.entity_id
_entity_poly.type
_entity_poly.pdbx_seq_one_letter_code
_entity_poly.pdbx_strand_id
1 'polypeptide(L)'
;MDVVDSVVQIRNIEMIKWKGGIIKSDGKTSIILNDCILNGGCTAVCNSPEKLDVLYCEFIGNGDNNFIERFNSITHGFIEAFNSKFTQGSFNGQEKRCNVISGENTQSIIESCQFRENKFGLNSTAISISSQISLITIRSTAILRSKLSGQGIVDARKGHFFR
;
A
#
# COMPACT_ATOMS: atom_id res chain seq x y z
N MET A 1 19.99 -13.02 -24.70
CA MET A 1 19.94 -11.62 -24.25
C MET A 1 19.72 -11.68 -22.77
N ASP A 2 20.73 -11.32 -21.98
CA ASP A 2 20.58 -11.23 -20.54
C ASP A 2 19.58 -10.12 -20.24
N VAL A 3 18.49 -10.50 -19.60
CA VAL A 3 17.44 -9.57 -19.23
C VAL A 3 17.95 -8.84 -18.00
N VAL A 4 18.30 -7.57 -18.16
CA VAL A 4 18.75 -6.74 -17.05
C VAL A 4 17.53 -6.37 -16.23
N ASP A 5 17.40 -6.99 -15.05
CA ASP A 5 16.42 -6.58 -14.05
C ASP A 5 16.75 -5.14 -13.63
N SER A 6 15.85 -4.22 -13.92
CA SER A 6 16.05 -2.81 -13.62
C SER A 6 15.57 -2.51 -12.20
N VAL A 7 16.31 -1.69 -11.47
CA VAL A 7 15.94 -1.30 -10.10
C VAL A 7 15.83 0.21 -10.03
N VAL A 8 14.67 0.71 -9.59
CA VAL A 8 14.44 2.11 -9.28
C VAL A 8 14.44 2.28 -7.77
N GLN A 9 15.29 3.16 -7.24
CA GLN A 9 15.37 3.47 -5.83
C GLN A 9 14.99 4.93 -5.58
N ILE A 10 14.04 5.15 -4.69
CA ILE A 10 13.62 6.47 -4.23
C ILE A 10 13.81 6.51 -2.72
N ARG A 11 14.64 7.44 -2.24
CA ARG A 11 15.07 7.46 -0.84
C ARG A 11 15.06 8.86 -0.26
N ASN A 12 14.65 9.01 1.00
CA ASN A 12 14.75 10.25 1.77
C ASN A 12 14.12 11.45 1.03
N ILE A 13 12.91 11.26 0.50
CA ILE A 13 12.15 12.34 -0.14
C ILE A 13 10.89 12.65 0.63
N GLU A 14 10.48 13.91 0.56
CA GLU A 14 9.17 14.37 0.98
C GLU A 14 8.41 14.91 -0.24
N MET A 15 7.22 14.37 -0.48
CA MET A 15 6.28 14.88 -1.46
C MET A 15 5.17 15.63 -0.74
N ILE A 16 5.00 16.91 -1.04
CA ILE A 16 4.07 17.80 -0.36
C ILE A 16 2.87 18.09 -1.26
N LYS A 17 1.65 17.75 -0.80
CA LYS A 17 0.37 18.06 -1.46
C LYS A 17 0.25 17.51 -2.90
N TRP A 18 0.81 16.34 -3.18
CA TRP A 18 0.71 15.72 -4.50
C TRP A 18 -0.55 14.89 -4.64
N LYS A 19 -1.36 15.18 -5.66
CA LYS A 19 -2.54 14.39 -6.03
C LYS A 19 -2.24 13.64 -7.33
N GLY A 20 -1.94 12.35 -7.22
CA GLY A 20 -1.66 11.50 -8.38
C GLY A 20 -0.78 10.30 -8.07
N GLY A 21 -0.36 9.58 -9.11
CA GLY A 21 0.66 8.54 -8.98
C GLY A 21 2.04 9.13 -8.69
N ILE A 22 2.85 8.42 -7.91
CA ILE A 22 4.28 8.74 -7.72
C ILE A 22 5.10 8.00 -8.75
N ILE A 23 4.87 6.69 -8.83
CA ILE A 23 5.67 5.79 -9.64
C ILE A 23 4.80 4.63 -10.09
N LYS A 24 5.05 4.20 -11.32
CA LYS A 24 4.49 3.00 -11.93
C LYS A 24 5.64 2.19 -12.53
N SER A 25 5.75 0.91 -12.19
CA SER A 25 6.57 -0.03 -12.95
C SER A 25 5.70 -0.88 -13.85
N ASP A 26 6.13 -0.99 -15.10
CA ASP A 26 5.68 -2.00 -16.06
C ASP A 26 6.93 -2.79 -16.53
N GLY A 27 6.76 -4.04 -16.98
CA GLY A 27 7.89 -4.85 -17.44
C GLY A 27 8.68 -5.45 -16.27
N LYS A 28 10.00 -5.62 -16.37
CA LYS A 28 10.85 -6.25 -15.32
C LYS A 28 11.63 -5.21 -14.53
N THR A 29 10.91 -4.46 -13.69
CA THR A 29 11.51 -3.38 -12.88
C THR A 29 11.07 -3.49 -11.43
N SER A 30 12.04 -3.67 -10.52
CA SER A 30 11.83 -3.55 -9.08
C SER A 30 11.80 -2.09 -8.66
N ILE A 31 10.92 -1.75 -7.72
CA ILE A 31 10.85 -0.42 -7.10
C ILE A 31 11.19 -0.55 -5.62
N ILE A 32 12.06 0.33 -5.12
CA ILE A 32 12.35 0.47 -3.70
C ILE A 32 12.03 1.88 -3.25
N LEU A 33 11.05 2.01 -2.36
CA LEU A 33 10.75 3.21 -1.61
C LEU A 33 11.35 3.06 -0.20
N ASN A 34 12.25 3.95 0.19
CA ASN A 34 12.93 3.87 1.48
C ASN A 34 12.97 5.23 2.18
N ASP A 35 12.39 5.30 3.38
CA ASP A 35 12.39 6.53 4.19
C ASP A 35 11.78 7.73 3.44
N CYS A 36 10.57 7.54 2.90
CA CYS A 36 9.87 8.55 2.11
C CYS A 36 8.62 9.04 2.85
N ILE A 37 8.32 10.33 2.76
CA ILE A 37 7.07 10.94 3.23
C ILE A 37 6.25 11.36 2.02
N LEU A 38 5.09 10.74 1.81
CA LEU A 38 4.30 10.82 0.59
C LEU A 38 2.92 11.39 0.92
N ASN A 39 2.80 12.71 0.87
CA ASN A 39 1.62 13.44 1.31
C ASN A 39 0.74 13.88 0.12
N GLY A 40 -0.53 13.48 0.16
CA GLY A 40 -1.58 13.93 -0.75
C GLY A 40 -2.42 12.81 -1.38
N GLY A 41 -2.33 11.58 -0.86
CA GLY A 41 -3.04 10.42 -1.43
C GLY A 41 -2.33 9.81 -2.63
N CYS A 42 -1.01 9.84 -2.59
CA CYS A 42 -0.15 9.35 -3.63
C CYS A 42 -0.26 7.83 -3.86
N THR A 43 -0.16 7.40 -5.13
CA THR A 43 -0.19 5.97 -5.48
C THR A 43 1.14 5.46 -6.04
N ALA A 44 1.68 4.38 -5.49
CA ALA A 44 2.71 3.57 -6.14
C ALA A 44 2.05 2.34 -6.82
N VAL A 45 2.40 2.08 -8.07
CA VAL A 45 1.85 0.97 -8.87
C VAL A 45 2.97 0.03 -9.30
N CYS A 46 2.84 -1.25 -8.96
CA CYS A 46 3.69 -2.33 -9.46
C CYS A 46 2.86 -3.22 -10.39
N ASN A 47 3.16 -3.16 -11.69
CA ASN A 47 2.61 -4.03 -12.72
C ASN A 47 3.76 -4.79 -13.39
N SER A 48 4.58 -5.43 -12.55
CA SER A 48 5.83 -6.08 -12.90
C SER A 48 5.93 -7.40 -12.14
N PRO A 49 6.51 -8.50 -12.67
CA PRO A 49 6.74 -9.71 -11.88
C PRO A 49 7.70 -9.48 -10.71
N GLU A 50 8.36 -8.33 -10.72
CA GLU A 50 9.31 -7.91 -9.72
C GLU A 50 8.67 -7.33 -8.46
N LYS A 51 9.54 -7.01 -7.50
CA LYS A 51 9.18 -6.58 -6.17
C LYS A 51 8.93 -5.07 -6.09
N LEU A 52 7.92 -4.69 -5.30
CA LEU A 52 7.77 -3.36 -4.70
C LEU A 52 8.19 -3.42 -3.23
N ASP A 53 9.32 -2.79 -2.89
CA ASP A 53 9.77 -2.59 -1.51
C ASP A 53 9.26 -1.26 -0.97
N VAL A 54 8.63 -1.30 0.20
CA VAL A 54 8.15 -0.11 0.93
C VAL A 54 8.70 -0.15 2.34
N LEU A 55 9.78 0.59 2.59
CA LEU A 55 10.59 0.47 3.80
C LEU A 55 10.61 1.79 4.56
N TYR A 56 10.06 1.82 5.78
CA TYR A 56 10.07 2.99 6.65
C TYR A 56 9.38 4.23 6.04
N CYS A 57 8.41 4.03 5.14
CA CYS A 57 7.72 5.13 4.46
C CYS A 57 6.48 5.59 5.23
N GLU A 58 6.07 6.83 5.01
CA GLU A 58 4.80 7.39 5.46
C GLU A 58 3.95 7.80 4.26
N PHE A 59 2.82 7.13 4.07
CA PHE A 59 1.79 7.50 3.10
C PHE A 59 0.69 8.27 3.83
N ILE A 60 0.45 9.49 3.40
CA ILE A 60 -0.51 10.41 4.03
C ILE A 60 -1.55 10.80 2.97
N GLY A 61 -2.80 10.46 3.24
CA GLY A 61 -3.93 10.83 2.40
C GLY A 61 -4.37 12.29 2.63
N ASN A 62 -5.50 12.67 2.03
CA ASN A 62 -6.06 14.02 2.16
C ASN A 62 -7.10 14.16 3.28
N GLY A 63 -7.19 13.17 4.18
CA GLY A 63 -8.22 13.10 5.21
C GLY A 63 -9.64 13.03 4.64
N ASP A 64 -10.60 13.63 5.34
CA ASP A 64 -12.03 13.65 4.97
C ASP A 64 -12.33 14.47 3.70
N ASN A 65 -11.37 15.26 3.21
CA ASN A 65 -11.63 16.26 2.19
C ASN A 65 -11.73 15.69 0.77
N ASN A 66 -11.19 14.49 0.49
CA ASN A 66 -11.29 13.83 -0.82
C ASN A 66 -11.07 12.32 -0.73
N PHE A 67 -11.86 11.54 -1.49
CA PHE A 67 -11.57 10.13 -1.69
C PHE A 67 -10.27 9.95 -2.48
N ILE A 68 -9.42 9.04 -2.03
CA ILE A 68 -8.23 8.60 -2.74
C ILE A 68 -8.46 7.16 -3.22
N GLU A 69 -7.73 6.75 -4.28
CA GLU A 69 -7.86 5.40 -4.80
C GLU A 69 -7.11 4.41 -3.90
N ARG A 70 -5.78 4.47 -3.89
CA ARG A 70 -4.95 3.56 -3.11
C ARG A 70 -3.58 4.15 -2.86
N PHE A 71 -2.88 3.68 -1.82
CA PHE A 71 -1.48 4.06 -1.61
C PHE A 71 -0.56 3.16 -2.43
N ASN A 72 -0.79 1.86 -2.41
CA ASN A 72 -0.07 0.90 -3.24
C ASN A 72 -1.02 0.02 -4.05
N SER A 73 -0.64 -0.27 -5.29
CA SER A 73 -1.33 -1.17 -6.21
C SER A 73 -0.35 -2.17 -6.77
N ILE A 74 -0.58 -3.45 -6.55
CA ILE A 74 0.22 -4.55 -7.11
C ILE A 74 -0.74 -5.34 -7.98
N THR A 75 -0.55 -5.31 -9.29
CA THR A 75 -1.40 -6.04 -10.25
C THR A 75 -0.71 -7.25 -10.87
N HIS A 76 0.61 -7.31 -10.71
CA HIS A 76 1.50 -8.40 -11.09
C HIS A 76 2.73 -8.29 -10.17
N GLY A 77 3.35 -9.40 -9.78
CA GLY A 77 4.52 -9.40 -8.87
C GLY A 77 4.13 -9.39 -7.40
N PHE A 78 4.91 -8.73 -6.55
CA PHE A 78 4.66 -8.73 -5.10
C PHE A 78 5.17 -7.51 -4.33
N ILE A 79 4.68 -7.34 -3.09
CA ILE A 79 5.08 -6.26 -2.18
C ILE A 79 5.71 -6.79 -0.90
N GLU A 80 6.79 -6.13 -0.47
CA GLU A 80 7.34 -6.23 0.87
C GLU A 80 7.26 -4.85 1.54
N ALA A 81 6.31 -4.69 2.45
CA ALA A 81 6.14 -3.47 3.22
C ALA A 81 6.63 -3.67 4.66
N PHE A 82 7.61 -2.87 5.07
CA PHE A 82 8.21 -2.95 6.40
C PHE A 82 8.14 -1.61 7.14
N ASN A 83 7.66 -1.65 8.38
CA ASN A 83 7.64 -0.52 9.33
C ASN A 83 7.15 0.81 8.73
N SER A 84 6.16 0.71 7.83
CA SER A 84 5.62 1.86 7.10
C SER A 84 4.24 2.25 7.64
N LYS A 85 3.88 3.52 7.46
CA LYS A 85 2.63 4.09 7.97
C LYS A 85 1.73 4.49 6.80
N PHE A 86 0.45 4.15 6.90
CA PHE A 86 -0.60 4.51 5.96
C PHE A 86 -1.68 5.23 6.75
N THR A 87 -1.82 6.53 6.54
CA THR A 87 -2.64 7.41 7.38
C THR A 87 -3.48 8.37 6.58
N GLN A 88 -4.59 8.82 7.17
CA GLN A 88 -5.45 9.87 6.61
C GLN A 88 -5.98 9.58 5.20
N GLY A 89 -6.05 8.32 4.80
CA GLY A 89 -6.71 7.90 3.57
C GLY A 89 -8.22 7.87 3.75
N SER A 90 -8.96 8.36 2.76
CA SER A 90 -10.42 8.23 2.67
C SER A 90 -10.77 7.41 1.44
N PHE A 91 -11.40 6.25 1.65
CA PHE A 91 -11.61 5.26 0.60
C PHE A 91 -13.08 4.92 0.48
N ASN A 92 -13.61 4.81 -0.75
CA ASN A 92 -15.00 4.42 -0.99
C ASN A 92 -15.18 3.75 -2.37
N GLY A 93 -15.68 2.52 -2.37
CA GLY A 93 -15.84 1.70 -3.56
C GLY A 93 -14.91 0.48 -3.58
N GLN A 94 -15.14 -0.39 -4.56
CA GLN A 94 -14.30 -1.56 -4.80
C GLN A 94 -12.89 -1.11 -5.21
N GLU A 95 -11.87 -1.84 -4.75
CA GLU A 95 -10.46 -1.59 -5.08
C GLU A 95 -9.89 -0.23 -4.66
N LYS A 96 -10.62 0.51 -3.81
CA LYS A 96 -10.11 1.73 -3.18
C LYS A 96 -9.72 1.46 -1.72
N ARG A 97 -8.42 1.37 -1.44
CA ARG A 97 -7.84 0.75 -0.22
C ARG A 97 -6.41 1.22 0.03
N CYS A 98 -5.84 1.04 1.22
CA CYS A 98 -4.43 1.42 1.42
C CYS A 98 -3.49 0.61 0.52
N ASN A 99 -3.54 -0.72 0.62
CA ASN A 99 -2.81 -1.62 -0.27
C ASN A 99 -3.80 -2.50 -1.05
N VAL A 100 -3.66 -2.52 -2.37
CA VAL A 100 -4.38 -3.44 -3.25
C VAL A 100 -3.37 -4.39 -3.86
N ILE A 101 -3.54 -5.68 -3.58
CA ILE A 101 -2.74 -6.77 -4.13
C ILE A 101 -3.70 -7.62 -4.97
N SER A 102 -3.46 -7.66 -6.27
CA SER A 102 -4.33 -8.30 -7.25
C SER A 102 -3.52 -8.94 -8.38
N GLY A 103 -4.20 -9.75 -9.19
CA GLY A 103 -3.56 -10.51 -10.26
C GLY A 103 -2.65 -11.61 -9.74
N GLU A 104 -1.70 -12.04 -10.58
CA GLU A 104 -0.76 -13.12 -10.26
C GLU A 104 0.33 -12.64 -9.30
N ASN A 105 0.28 -13.15 -8.07
CA ASN A 105 1.21 -12.80 -7.01
C ASN A 105 1.69 -14.09 -6.32
N THR A 106 3.00 -14.25 -6.18
CA THR A 106 3.56 -15.42 -5.49
C THR A 106 3.47 -15.22 -3.98
N GLN A 107 4.06 -14.16 -3.45
CA GLN A 107 4.15 -13.94 -2.02
C GLN A 107 4.24 -12.46 -1.66
N SER A 108 3.35 -11.96 -0.81
CA SER A 108 3.44 -10.59 -0.27
C SER A 108 3.65 -10.57 1.24
N ILE A 109 4.44 -9.62 1.73
CA ILE A 109 4.77 -9.47 3.15
C ILE A 109 4.41 -8.06 3.61
N ILE A 110 3.66 -7.98 4.72
CA ILE A 110 3.35 -6.73 5.41
C ILE A 110 3.77 -6.89 6.86
N GLU A 111 4.87 -6.25 7.22
CA GLU A 111 5.50 -6.42 8.51
C GLU A 111 5.61 -5.11 9.28
N SER A 112 5.10 -5.12 10.52
CA SER A 112 5.20 -3.99 11.46
C SER A 112 4.63 -2.67 10.92
N CYS A 113 3.69 -2.74 9.97
CA CYS A 113 3.07 -1.57 9.34
C CYS A 113 1.88 -1.02 10.14
N GLN A 114 1.62 0.27 10.00
CA GLN A 114 0.53 0.95 10.70
C GLN A 114 -0.51 1.49 9.71
N PHE A 115 -1.76 1.05 9.85
CA PHE A 115 -2.94 1.51 9.13
C PHE A 115 -3.85 2.22 10.12
N ARG A 116 -3.64 3.52 10.31
CA ARG A 116 -4.35 4.31 11.33
C ARG A 116 -4.97 5.55 10.73
N GLU A 117 -6.02 6.06 11.35
CA GLU A 117 -6.66 7.32 10.92
C GLU A 117 -7.16 7.28 9.46
N ASN A 118 -7.45 6.09 8.95
CA ASN A 118 -8.06 5.90 7.63
C ASN A 118 -9.58 5.78 7.79
N LYS A 119 -10.31 6.31 6.82
CA LYS A 119 -11.76 6.22 6.71
C LYS A 119 -12.12 5.25 5.59
N PHE A 120 -12.85 4.21 5.96
CA PHE A 120 -13.30 3.17 5.05
C PHE A 120 -14.81 3.28 4.83
N GLY A 121 -15.19 3.74 3.64
CA GLY A 121 -16.55 3.69 3.12
C GLY A 121 -16.96 2.28 2.67
N LEU A 122 -18.07 2.19 1.94
CA LEU A 122 -18.59 0.92 1.44
C LEU A 122 -17.56 0.20 0.56
N ASN A 123 -17.40 -1.11 0.77
CA ASN A 123 -16.52 -2.00 0.00
C ASN A 123 -15.01 -1.67 0.02
N SER A 124 -14.56 -0.83 0.97
CA SER A 124 -13.16 -0.46 1.16
C SER A 124 -12.55 -1.12 2.42
N THR A 125 -11.24 -1.33 2.42
CA THR A 125 -10.48 -1.96 3.51
C THR A 125 -9.04 -1.44 3.53
N ALA A 126 -8.27 -1.73 4.58
CA ALA A 126 -6.85 -1.35 4.62
C ALA A 126 -6.02 -2.14 3.60
N ILE A 127 -6.18 -3.46 3.58
CA ILE A 127 -5.47 -4.34 2.65
C ILE A 127 -6.52 -5.19 1.95
N SER A 128 -6.37 -5.37 0.65
CA SER A 128 -7.13 -6.40 -0.06
C SER A 128 -6.28 -7.12 -1.08
N ILE A 129 -6.73 -8.35 -1.27
CA ILE A 129 -6.13 -9.44 -1.96
C ILE A 129 -7.20 -9.93 -2.96
N SER A 130 -6.86 -10.06 -4.24
CA SER A 130 -7.73 -10.74 -5.20
C SER A 130 -7.11 -12.06 -5.68
N SER A 131 -7.86 -12.80 -6.50
CA SER A 131 -7.98 -14.27 -6.49
C SER A 131 -6.79 -15.10 -7.00
N GLN A 132 -5.55 -14.60 -7.02
CA GLN A 132 -4.36 -15.37 -7.43
C GLN A 132 -3.11 -15.03 -6.61
N ILE A 133 -3.22 -15.06 -5.28
CA ILE A 133 -2.06 -15.02 -4.38
C ILE A 133 -1.76 -16.40 -3.79
N SER A 134 -0.48 -16.82 -3.78
CA SER A 134 -0.12 -18.09 -3.12
C SER A 134 0.07 -17.93 -1.61
N LEU A 135 0.62 -16.79 -1.16
CA LEU A 135 0.83 -16.50 0.26
C LEU A 135 0.79 -15.00 0.56
N ILE A 136 0.07 -14.61 1.62
CA ILE A 136 0.27 -13.32 2.28
C ILE A 136 0.74 -13.53 3.71
N THR A 137 1.81 -12.85 4.10
CA THR A 137 2.31 -12.85 5.48
C THR A 137 2.09 -11.48 6.09
N ILE A 138 1.30 -11.43 7.16
CA ILE A 138 1.12 -10.21 7.97
C ILE A 138 1.68 -10.51 9.35
N ARG A 139 2.79 -9.87 9.70
CA ARG A 139 3.51 -10.17 10.94
C ARG A 139 4.01 -8.91 11.63
N SER A 140 4.47 -9.08 12.85
CA SER A 140 5.01 -8.01 13.68
C SER A 140 6.00 -8.59 14.66
N THR A 141 6.87 -7.73 15.18
CA THR A 141 7.70 -8.09 16.34
C THR A 141 7.02 -7.62 17.63
N ALA A 142 7.47 -8.13 18.78
CA ALA A 142 6.97 -7.66 20.08
C ALA A 142 7.22 -6.16 20.30
N ILE A 143 8.29 -5.62 19.70
CA ILE A 143 8.72 -4.21 19.80
C ILE A 143 7.98 -3.33 18.80
N LEU A 144 7.81 -3.81 17.56
CA LEU A 144 7.14 -3.09 16.48
C LEU A 144 5.85 -3.81 16.08
N ARG A 145 4.77 -3.52 16.82
CA ARG A 145 3.45 -4.05 16.52
C ARG A 145 2.85 -3.33 15.31
N SER A 146 2.33 -4.09 14.36
CA SER A 146 1.40 -3.56 13.36
C SER A 146 0.19 -2.97 14.07
N LYS A 147 -0.28 -1.81 13.62
CA LYS A 147 -1.43 -1.11 14.21
C LYS A 147 -2.52 -0.97 13.15
N LEU A 148 -3.74 -1.38 13.48
CA LEU A 148 -4.90 -1.19 12.62
C LEU A 148 -5.95 -0.42 13.41
N SER A 149 -6.29 0.79 12.98
CA SER A 149 -7.34 1.62 13.59
C SER A 149 -8.08 2.43 12.54
N GLY A 150 -9.38 2.61 12.71
CA GLY A 150 -10.23 3.37 11.79
C GLY A 150 -10.99 4.46 12.53
N GLN A 151 -11.21 5.59 11.86
CA GLN A 151 -12.06 6.66 12.36
C GLN A 151 -13.50 6.48 11.89
N GLY A 152 -14.48 6.77 12.77
CA GLY A 152 -15.90 6.82 12.40
C GLY A 152 -16.50 5.47 11.99
N ILE A 153 -16.03 4.35 12.54
CA ILE A 153 -16.62 3.03 12.28
C ILE A 153 -17.96 2.94 13.03
N VAL A 154 -19.06 3.15 12.33
CA VAL A 154 -20.44 3.06 12.87
C VAL A 154 -21.05 1.67 12.64
N ASP A 155 -20.41 0.82 11.82
CA ASP A 155 -20.90 -0.50 11.44
C ASP A 155 -19.77 -1.52 11.64
N ALA A 156 -20.02 -2.58 12.41
CA ALA A 156 -19.03 -3.63 12.69
C ALA A 156 -18.60 -4.41 11.43
N ARG A 157 -19.36 -4.31 10.32
CA ARG A 157 -18.98 -4.81 8.99
C ARG A 157 -18.21 -3.79 8.15
N LYS A 158 -17.96 -2.58 8.66
CA LYS A 158 -17.01 -1.60 8.14
C LYS A 158 -15.74 -1.66 8.98
N GLY A 159 -14.59 -1.78 8.35
CA GLY A 159 -13.36 -2.02 9.10
C GLY A 159 -12.21 -2.53 8.27
N HIS A 160 -11.15 -2.94 8.96
CA HIS A 160 -9.91 -3.44 8.37
C HIS A 160 -10.06 -4.92 8.03
N PHE A 161 -10.86 -5.23 7.02
CA PHE A 161 -10.97 -6.60 6.54
C PHE A 161 -9.85 -6.89 5.54
N PHE A 162 -9.21 -8.05 5.69
CA PHE A 162 -8.48 -8.67 4.59
C PHE A 162 -9.52 -9.38 3.75
N ARG A 163 -9.76 -8.90 2.54
CA ARG A 163 -10.62 -9.55 1.56
C ARG A 163 -9.77 -9.96 0.39
#